data_AF-A0A8B7DII7-F1
#
_entry.id   AF-A0A8B7DII7-F1
#
_cell.length_a   1.000
_cell.length_b   1.000
_cell.length_c   1.000
_cell.angle_alpha   90.00
_cell.angle_beta   90.00
_cell.angle_gamma   90.00
#
_symmetry.space_group_name_H-M   'P 1'
#
loop_
_entity.id
_entity.type
_entity.pdbx_description
1 polymer ?
#
loop_
_entity_poly.entity_id
_entity_poly.type
_entity_poly.pdbx_seq_one_letter_code
_entity_poly.pdbx_strand_id
1 'polypeptide(L)' 'MTTRGGNSNGSCCYFPFIYQQKIYNNCTANLSNSFWCATTSNFDKDGMWGYCYGQ' A
#
# COMPACT_ATOMS: atom_id res chain seq x y z
N MET A 1 -5.75 -9.31 -1.80
CA MET A 1 -6.49 -8.08 -2.15
C MET A 1 -5.74 -7.36 -3.23
N THR A 2 -6.26 -7.37 -4.46
CA THR A 2 -5.66 -6.65 -5.59
C THR A 2 -5.87 -5.16 -5.42
N THR A 3 -4.80 -4.38 -5.64
CA THR A 3 -4.91 -2.93 -5.65
C THR A 3 -5.48 -2.44 -6.98
N ARG A 4 -6.03 -1.23 -7.01
CA ARG A 4 -6.41 -0.55 -8.27
C ARG A 4 -5.64 0.76 -8.35
N GLY A 5 -5.00 1.03 -9.47
CA GLY A 5 -4.13 2.21 -9.61
C GLY A 5 -2.85 2.14 -8.75
N GLY A 6 -2.23 3.30 -8.53
CA GLY A 6 -0.89 3.40 -7.95
C GLY A 6 0.21 2.97 -8.92
N ASN A 7 1.41 2.69 -8.39
CA ASN A 7 2.58 2.30 -9.20
C ASN A 7 2.81 0.77 -9.22
N SER A 8 1.82 0.01 -8.76
CA SER A 8 1.93 -1.45 -8.59
C SER A 8 1.18 -2.26 -9.65
N ASN A 9 0.60 -1.61 -10.67
CA ASN A 9 -0.08 -2.26 -11.80
C ASN A 9 -1.12 -3.34 -11.42
N GLY A 10 -1.80 -3.18 -10.28
CA GLY A 10 -2.79 -4.14 -9.80
C GLY A 10 -2.26 -5.25 -8.89
N SER A 11 -0.98 -5.21 -8.49
CA SER A 11 -0.41 -6.15 -7.53
C SER A 11 -1.18 -6.16 -6.21
N CYS A 12 -1.14 -7.29 -5.52
CA CYS A 12 -1.73 -7.43 -4.20
C CYS A 12 -0.98 -6.61 -3.16
N CYS A 13 -1.71 -6.10 -2.16
CA CYS A 13 -1.08 -5.53 -0.98
C CYS A 13 -0.20 -6.57 -0.28
N TYR A 14 0.98 -6.14 0.18
CA TYR A 14 1.88 -6.94 0.97
C TYR A 14 1.74 -6.54 2.42
N PHE A 15 1.45 -7.49 3.30
CA PHE A 15 1.36 -7.23 4.74
C PHE A 15 2.24 -8.21 5.53
N PRO A 16 2.90 -7.74 6.59
CA PRO A 16 3.09 -6.32 6.96
C PRO A 16 4.09 -5.61 6.03
N PHE A 17 3.92 -4.30 5.82
CA PHE A 17 4.84 -3.45 5.06
C PHE A 17 5.41 -2.31 5.90
N ILE A 18 6.63 -1.86 5.57
CA ILE A 18 7.29 -0.73 6.22
C ILE A 18 7.04 0.56 5.42
N TYR A 19 6.52 1.59 6.07
CA TYR A 19 6.33 2.94 5.52
C TYR A 19 6.73 3.97 6.57
N GLN A 20 7.64 4.91 6.22
CA GLN A 20 8.19 5.90 7.15
C GLN A 20 8.69 5.27 8.47
N GLN A 21 9.43 4.16 8.38
CA GLN A 21 9.92 3.36 9.52
C GLN A 21 8.82 2.80 10.45
N LYS A 22 7.55 2.86 10.05
CA LYS A 22 6.42 2.24 10.75
C LYS A 22 5.93 1.02 9.99
N ILE A 23 5.48 0.02 10.73
CA ILE A 23 4.95 -1.21 10.16
C ILE A 23 3.43 -1.08 10.05
N TYR A 24 2.90 -1.31 8.85
CA TYR A 24 1.48 -1.29 8.54
C TYR A 24 1.04 -2.68 8.10
N ASN A 25 -0.02 -3.17 8.71
CA ASN A 25 -0.63 -4.49 8.46
C ASN A 25 -2.02 -4.36 7.84
N ASN A 26 -2.45 -3.13 7.56
CA ASN A 26 -3.71 -2.79 6.92
C ASN A 26 -3.51 -1.60 5.98
N CYS A 27 -4.55 -1.29 5.20
CA CYS A 27 -4.55 -0.11 4.36
C CYS A 27 -4.45 1.15 5.22
N THR A 28 -3.52 2.03 4.88
CA THR A 28 -3.36 3.32 5.54
C THR A 28 -4.00 4.42 4.70
N ALA A 29 -4.63 5.38 5.36
CA ALA A 29 -5.18 6.54 4.67
C ALA A 29 -4.06 7.55 4.34
N ASN A 30 -4.11 8.10 3.14
CA ASN A 30 -3.35 9.28 2.71
C ASN A 30 -4.12 10.56 3.10
N LEU A 31 -3.42 11.70 3.20
CA LEU A 31 -3.97 13.08 3.21
C LEU A 31 -5.18 13.29 2.28
N SER A 32 -5.25 12.62 1.13
CA SER A 32 -6.39 12.66 0.20
C SER A 32 -7.57 11.75 0.59
N ASN A 33 -7.66 11.32 1.85
CA ASN A 33 -8.70 10.42 2.39
C ASN A 33 -8.85 9.10 1.60
N SER A 34 -7.83 8.73 0.84
CA SER A 34 -7.77 7.55 0.00
C SER A 34 -6.96 6.48 0.70
N PHE A 35 -7.53 5.30 0.87
CA PHE A 35 -6.82 4.17 1.47
C PHE A 35 -5.86 3.55 0.46
N TRP A 36 -4.64 3.30 0.90
CA TRP A 36 -3.60 2.67 0.08
C TRP A 36 -2.81 1.66 0.90
N CYS A 37 -2.10 0.78 0.22
CA CYS A 37 -1.20 -0.20 0.81
C CYS A 37 0.09 -0.28 -0.01
N ALA A 38 1.17 -0.72 0.63
CA ALA A 38 2.34 -1.13 -0.14
C ALA A 38 2.11 -2.52 -0.75
N THR A 39 2.75 -2.77 -1.88
CA THR A 39 2.75 -4.08 -2.55
C THR A 39 4.07 -4.83 -2.36
N THR A 40 4.96 -4.28 -1.53
CA THR A 40 6.23 -4.87 -1.12
C THR A 40 6.40 -4.83 0.40
N SER A 41 7.39 -5.55 0.91
CA SER A 41 7.71 -5.57 2.34
C SER A 41 8.23 -4.23 2.87
N ASN A 42 8.81 -3.40 2.00
CA ASN A 42 9.36 -2.12 2.40
C ASN A 42 9.06 -1.05 1.34
N PHE A 43 8.01 -0.26 1.58
CA PHE A 43 7.67 0.88 0.73
C PHE A 43 8.80 1.91 0.69
N ASP A 44 9.54 2.12 1.79
CA ASP A 44 10.64 3.09 1.84
C ASP A 44 11.75 2.75 0.83
N LYS A 45 11.94 1.47 0.52
CA LYS A 45 12.91 0.99 -0.47
C LYS A 45 12.35 0.91 -1.87
N ASP A 46 11.19 0.29 -2.04
CA ASP A 46 10.65 -0.02 -3.37
C ASP A 46 9.78 1.12 -3.93
N GLY A 47 9.15 1.92 -3.05
CA GLY A 47 8.17 2.94 -3.44
C GLY A 47 6.92 2.38 -4.12
N MET A 48 6.67 1.07 -4.01
CA MET A 48 5.55 0.40 -4.67
C MET A 48 4.31 0.38 -3.79
N TRP A 49 3.23 0.95 -4.31
CA TRP A 49 1.94 1.01 -3.64
C TRP A 49 0.78 0.93 -4.61
N GLY A 50 -0.40 0.68 -4.07
CA GLY A 50 -1.65 0.77 -4.80
C GLY A 50 -2.81 1.15 -3.88
N TYR A 51 -3.92 1.60 -4.47
CA TYR A 51 -5.09 1.96 -3.68
C TYR A 51 -5.85 0.72 -3.22
N CYS A 52 -6.28 0.77 -1.97
CA CYS A 52 -7.23 -0.18 -1.42
C CYS A 52 -8.63 0.27 -1.82
N TYR A 53 -9.27 -0.50 -2.69
CA TYR A 53 -10.69 -0.37 -2.91
C TYR A 53 -11.37 -1.24 -1.85
N GLY A 54 -12.14 -0.60 -0.97
CA GLY A 54 -12.95 -1.29 0.01
C GLY A 54 -13.80 -2.36 -0.67
N GLN A 55 -13.65 -3.60 -0.24
CA GLN A 55 -14.76 -4.54 -0.23
C GLN A 55 -15.48 -4.36 1.09
#